data_AF-A0A920JI62-F1
#
_entry.id   AF-A0A920JI62-F1
#
_cell.length_a   1.000
_cell.length_b   1.000
_cell.length_c   1.000
_cell.angle_alpha   90.00
_cell.angle_beta   90.00
_cell.angle_gamma   90.00
#
_symmetry.space_group_name_H-M   'P 1'
#
loop_
_entity.id
_entity.type
_entity.pdbx_description
1 polymer ?
#
loop_
_entity_poly.entity_id
_entity_poly.type
_entity_poly.pdbx_seq_one_letter_code
_entity_poly.pdbx_strand_id
1 'polypeptide(L)'
;MGACLIDIGGGTTDIAIFKDGQIITTKVIPVGGDHVTRDIAHELKTPVDEAEVIKIKHAATLSKLNGLDELIDVPSVGDREARKTDRKVLASVVEQRYEEIFEVIKSEVGKISLESIRAGVILTGGASKLDGAVELAEAVF
;
A
#
# COMPACT_ATOMS: atom_id res chain seq x y z
N MET A 1 -3.59 9.42 26.09
CA MET A 1 -3.58 9.61 24.61
C MET A 1 -3.45 8.24 23.98
N GLY A 2 -4.08 8.00 22.82
CA GLY A 2 -4.00 6.72 22.12
C GLY A 2 -3.51 6.85 20.69
N ALA A 3 -2.84 5.80 20.20
CA ALA A 3 -2.20 5.73 18.89
C ALA A 3 -2.50 4.37 18.24
N CYS A 4 -2.57 4.33 16.91
CA CYS A 4 -2.73 3.11 16.14
C CYS A 4 -1.44 2.82 15.37
N LEU A 5 -0.76 1.71 15.67
CA LEU A 5 0.34 1.22 14.86
C LEU A 5 -0.21 0.26 13.81
N ILE A 6 0.16 0.47 12.55
CA ILE A 6 -0.17 -0.37 11.41
C ILE A 6 1.15 -0.81 10.76
N ASP A 7 1.46 -2.10 10.83
CA ASP A 7 2.59 -2.73 10.16
C ASP A 7 2.12 -3.46 8.90
N ILE A 8 2.38 -2.87 7.72
CA ILE A 8 1.99 -3.46 6.43
C ILE A 8 3.15 -4.29 5.90
N GLY A 9 3.02 -5.60 6.05
CA GLY A 9 3.96 -6.61 5.57
C GLY A 9 3.68 -7.06 4.13
N GLY A 10 4.30 -8.19 3.76
CA GLY A 10 4.11 -8.80 2.45
C GLY A 10 2.70 -9.40 2.29
N GLY A 11 2.29 -10.31 3.17
CA GLY A 11 0.99 -10.99 3.07
C GLY A 11 -0.03 -10.60 4.14
N THR A 12 0.39 -9.84 5.16
CA THR A 12 -0.44 -9.48 6.30
C THR A 12 -0.20 -8.04 6.70
N THR A 13 -1.18 -7.48 7.40
CA THR A 13 -1.06 -6.22 8.11
C THR A 13 -1.36 -6.47 9.57
N ASP A 14 -0.45 -6.06 10.44
CA ASP A 14 -0.58 -6.15 11.89
C ASP A 14 -0.98 -4.79 12.46
N ILE A 15 -1.97 -4.77 13.34
CA ILE A 15 -2.52 -3.56 13.95
C ILE A 15 -2.35 -3.68 15.46
N ALA A 16 -1.84 -2.63 16.11
CA ALA A 16 -1.80 -2.51 17.56
C ALA A 16 -2.33 -1.14 18.00
N ILE A 17 -3.34 -1.13 18.86
CA ILE A 17 -3.90 0.10 19.42
C ILE A 17 -3.37 0.31 20.82
N PHE A 18 -2.73 1.44 21.03
CA PHE A 18 -2.20 1.86 22.31
C PHE A 18 -3.10 2.90 22.93
N LYS A 19 -3.29 2.83 24.25
CA LYS A 19 -3.93 3.88 25.04
C LYS A 19 -3.25 3.96 26.39
N ASP A 20 -2.85 5.18 26.77
CA ASP A 20 -2.23 5.47 28.06
C ASP A 20 -1.02 4.57 28.37
N GLY A 21 -0.19 4.35 27.35
CA GLY A 21 1.06 3.57 27.43
C GLY A 21 0.88 2.05 27.36
N GLN A 22 -0.34 1.54 27.18
CA GLN A 22 -0.63 0.11 27.16
C GLN A 22 -1.28 -0.31 25.84
N ILE A 23 -1.06 -1.57 25.43
CA ILE A 23 -1.76 -2.19 24.30
C ILE A 23 -3.18 -2.52 24.76
N ILE A 24 -4.16 -1.98 24.05
CA ILE A 24 -5.58 -2.27 24.29
C ILE A 24 -6.06 -3.43 23.43
N THR A 25 -5.58 -3.49 22.19
CA THR A 25 -5.90 -4.59 21.29
C THR A 25 -4.85 -4.76 20.22
N THR A 26 -4.82 -5.95 19.64
CA THR A 26 -4.04 -6.28 18.44
C THR A 26 -4.91 -7.02 17.45
N LYS A 27 -4.66 -6.85 16.16
CA LYS A 27 -5.34 -7.58 15.10
C LYS A 27 -4.41 -7.84 13.94
N VAL A 28 -4.57 -9.00 13.30
CA VAL A 28 -3.90 -9.32 12.03
C VAL A 28 -4.97 -9.42 10.95
N ILE A 29 -4.74 -8.77 9.82
CA ILE A 29 -5.58 -8.89 8.63
C ILE A 29 -4.77 -9.51 7.48
N PRO A 30 -5.37 -10.41 6.68
CA PRO A 30 -4.66 -11.13 5.61
C PRO A 30 -4.57 -10.28 4.32
N VAL A 31 -4.15 -9.03 4.45
CA VAL A 31 -3.88 -8.11 3.33
C VAL A 31 -2.52 -7.46 3.53
N GLY A 32 -1.76 -7.31 2.45
CA GLY A 32 -0.40 -6.76 2.49
C GLY A 32 0.10 -6.37 1.10
N GLY A 33 1.39 -6.08 1.00
CA GLY A 33 2.03 -5.65 -0.24
C GLY A 33 1.99 -6.64 -1.40
N ASP A 34 1.70 -7.92 -1.16
CA ASP A 34 1.58 -8.96 -2.19
C ASP A 34 0.31 -8.81 -3.03
N HIS A 35 -0.74 -8.21 -2.48
CA HIS A 35 -1.96 -7.84 -3.23
C HIS A 35 -1.63 -6.76 -4.26
N VAL A 36 -0.81 -5.77 -3.88
CA VAL A 36 -0.31 -4.73 -4.78
C VAL A 36 0.51 -5.36 -5.91
N THR A 37 1.40 -6.29 -5.59
CA THR A 37 2.21 -7.00 -6.59
C THR A 37 1.36 -7.77 -7.59
N ARG A 38 0.32 -8.46 -7.12
CA ARG A 38 -0.60 -9.22 -7.98
C ARG A 38 -1.42 -8.32 -8.90
N ASP A 39 -1.84 -7.15 -8.42
CA ASP A 39 -2.54 -6.18 -9.23
C ASP A 39 -1.65 -5.58 -10.31
N ILE A 40 -0.41 -5.23 -9.97
CA ILE A 40 0.59 -4.78 -10.94
C ILE A 40 0.82 -5.85 -11.99
N ALA A 41 1.01 -7.12 -11.58
CA ALA A 41 1.21 -8.24 -12.50
C ALA A 41 0.03 -8.39 -13.47
N HIS A 42 -1.20 -8.25 -12.96
CA HIS A 42 -2.42 -8.34 -13.76
C HIS A 42 -2.54 -7.18 -14.75
N GLU A 43 -2.46 -5.94 -14.27
CA GLU A 43 -2.64 -4.75 -15.12
C GLU A 43 -1.52 -4.65 -16.16
N LEU A 44 -0.28 -4.86 -15.72
CA LEU A 44 0.89 -4.74 -16.59
C LEU A 44 1.15 -6.00 -17.42
N LYS A 45 0.37 -7.08 -17.22
CA LYS A 45 0.53 -8.35 -17.93
C LYS A 45 1.99 -8.82 -17.92
N THR A 46 2.57 -8.81 -16.72
CA THR A 46 3.97 -9.14 -16.44
C THR A 46 4.04 -10.23 -15.38
N PRO A 47 5.07 -11.08 -15.36
CA PRO A 47 5.26 -12.06 -14.29
C PRO A 47 5.24 -11.44 -12.88
N VAL A 48 4.80 -12.19 -11.87
CA VAL A 48 4.61 -11.69 -10.49
C VAL A 48 5.92 -11.25 -9.85
N ASP A 49 7.00 -11.98 -10.13
CA ASP A 49 8.36 -11.65 -9.71
C ASP A 49 8.84 -10.33 -10.34
N GLU A 50 8.58 -10.12 -11.63
CA GLU A 50 8.89 -8.85 -12.31
C GLU A 50 8.00 -7.69 -11.82
N ALA A 51 6.73 -7.97 -11.52
CA ALA A 51 5.83 -6.99 -10.90
C ALA A 51 6.34 -6.51 -9.53
N GLU A 52 6.94 -7.40 -8.72
CA GLU A 52 7.55 -7.03 -7.44
C GLU A 52 8.74 -6.09 -7.66
N VAL A 53 9.58 -6.39 -8.64
CA VAL A 53 10.71 -5.54 -9.01
C VAL A 53 10.23 -4.16 -9.48
N ILE A 54 9.18 -4.12 -10.32
CA ILE A 54 8.56 -2.87 -10.77
C ILE A 54 7.99 -2.09 -9.58
N LYS A 55 7.27 -2.76 -8.67
CA LYS A 55 6.69 -2.15 -7.46
C LYS A 55 7.77 -1.46 -6.64
N ILE A 56 8.84 -2.18 -6.30
CA ILE A 56 9.92 -1.64 -5.44
C ILE A 56 10.62 -0.45 -6.10
N LYS A 57 10.80 -0.47 -7.43
CA LYS A 57 11.57 0.56 -8.15
C LYS A 57 10.75 1.80 -8.51
N HIS A 58 9.48 1.63 -8.86
CA HIS A 58 8.72 2.65 -9.57
C HIS A 58 7.38 3.02 -8.93
N ALA A 59 6.88 2.24 -7.96
CA ALA A 59 5.58 2.50 -7.33
C ALA A 59 5.58 3.83 -6.57
N ALA A 60 4.54 4.61 -6.82
CA ALA A 60 4.22 5.86 -6.14
C ALA A 60 2.71 6.11 -6.29
N THR A 61 2.15 6.99 -5.47
CA THR A 61 0.81 7.53 -5.70
C THR A 61 0.81 8.50 -6.89
N LEU A 62 -0.35 8.74 -7.49
CA LEU A 62 -0.54 9.68 -8.59
C LEU A 62 -0.12 11.09 -8.21
N SER A 63 -0.39 11.51 -6.97
CA SER A 63 0.00 12.81 -6.42
C SER A 63 1.53 13.04 -6.44
N LYS A 64 2.34 11.98 -6.47
CA LYS A 64 3.81 12.06 -6.49
C LYS A 64 4.42 12.12 -7.88
N LEU A 65 3.64 11.85 -8.93
CA LEU A 65 4.17 11.82 -10.30
C LEU A 65 4.42 13.22 -10.91
N ASN A 66 4.05 14.31 -10.23
CA ASN A 66 4.31 15.70 -10.65
C ASN A 66 3.94 16.02 -12.11
N GLY A 67 3.00 15.28 -12.71
CA GLY A 67 2.57 15.43 -14.10
C GLY A 67 3.60 14.98 -15.16
N LEU A 68 4.71 14.36 -14.77
CA LEU A 68 5.71 13.87 -15.72
C LEU A 68 5.18 12.63 -16.47
N ASP A 69 5.26 12.68 -17.81
CA ASP A 69 5.07 11.50 -18.65
C ASP A 69 6.36 10.67 -18.63
N GLU A 70 6.45 9.76 -17.65
CA GLU A 70 7.56 8.84 -17.51
C GLU A 70 7.17 7.46 -18.05
N LEU A 71 7.98 6.89 -18.94
CA LEU A 71 7.80 5.51 -19.40
C LEU A 71 8.68 4.57 -18.58
N ILE A 72 8.11 3.45 -18.14
CA ILE A 72 8.83 2.34 -17.51
C ILE A 72 8.87 1.13 -18.44
N ASP A 73 9.97 0.38 -18.37
CA ASP A 73 10.09 -0.90 -19.05
C ASP A 73 9.38 -2.00 -18.25
N VAL A 74 8.53 -2.76 -18.94
CA VAL A 74 7.71 -3.83 -18.38
C VAL A 74 8.06 -5.13 -19.13
N PRO A 75 8.72 -6.09 -18.45
CA PRO A 75 8.92 -7.42 -18.99
C PRO A 75 7.59 -8.09 -19.34
N SER A 76 7.54 -8.79 -20.46
CA SER A 76 6.32 -9.44 -20.94
C SER A 76 6.29 -10.91 -20.51
N VAL A 77 5.14 -11.56 -20.63
CA VAL A 77 4.99 -12.99 -20.33
C VAL A 77 5.44 -13.83 -21.53
N GLY A 78 6.28 -14.84 -21.26
CA GLY A 78 6.84 -15.74 -22.29
C GLY A 78 7.96 -15.09 -23.10
N ASP A 79 8.15 -15.54 -24.34
CA ASP A 79 9.22 -15.03 -25.24
C ASP A 79 8.89 -13.69 -25.91
N ARG A 80 8.03 -12.87 -25.28
CA ARG A 80 7.64 -11.57 -25.82
C ARG A 80 8.65 -10.51 -25.37
N GLU A 81 9.02 -9.63 -26.29
CA GLU A 81 9.85 -8.47 -25.99
C GLU A 81 9.24 -7.60 -24.88
N ALA A 82 10.12 -6.97 -24.09
CA ALA A 82 9.71 -5.99 -23.09
C ALA A 82 9.00 -4.81 -23.76
N ARG A 83 7.98 -4.28 -23.07
CA ARG A 83 7.17 -3.17 -23.56
C ARG A 83 7.33 -1.96 -22.66
N LYS A 84 7.10 -0.77 -23.21
CA LYS A 84 7.02 0.46 -22.42
C LYS A 84 5.59 0.73 -21.98
N THR A 85 5.44 1.24 -20.76
CA THR A 85 4.16 1.68 -20.21
C THR A 85 4.34 2.99 -19.47
N ASP A 86 3.32 3.83 -19.49
CA ASP A 86 3.30 5.06 -18.70
C ASP A 86 3.28 4.73 -17.21
N ARG A 87 4.19 5.33 -16.44
CA ARG A 87 4.28 5.18 -15.00
C ARG A 87 2.99 5.61 -14.29
N LYS A 88 2.18 6.48 -14.89
CA LYS A 88 0.83 6.83 -14.42
C LYS A 88 -0.08 5.61 -14.34
N VAL A 89 0.03 4.66 -15.27
CA VAL A 89 -0.74 3.41 -15.21
C VAL A 89 -0.37 2.60 -13.97
N LEU A 90 0.93 2.46 -13.69
CA LEU A 90 1.42 1.80 -12.47
C LEU A 90 0.90 2.51 -11.21
N ALA A 91 1.02 3.85 -11.16
CA ALA A 91 0.60 4.62 -10.00
C ALA A 91 -0.89 4.51 -9.72
N SER A 92 -1.75 4.52 -10.75
CA SER A 92 -3.19 4.32 -10.60
C SER A 92 -3.53 2.98 -9.95
N VAL A 93 -2.90 1.89 -10.42
CA VAL A 93 -3.12 0.54 -9.86
C VAL A 93 -2.67 0.46 -8.41
N VAL A 94 -1.49 1.03 -8.13
CA VAL A 94 -0.92 1.01 -6.79
C VAL A 94 -1.79 1.82 -5.84
N GLU A 95 -2.15 3.05 -6.18
CA GLU A 95 -2.98 3.92 -5.36
C GLU A 95 -4.32 3.25 -5.03
N GLN A 96 -5.03 2.73 -6.04
CA GLN A 96 -6.31 2.04 -5.84
C GLN A 96 -6.19 0.86 -4.86
N ARG A 97 -5.12 0.05 -4.94
CA ARG A 97 -4.95 -1.07 -4.02
C ARG A 97 -4.60 -0.60 -2.61
N TYR A 98 -3.80 0.45 -2.44
CA TYR A 98 -3.50 0.99 -1.12
C TYR A 98 -4.73 1.65 -0.49
N GLU A 99 -5.59 2.32 -1.26
CA GLU A 99 -6.89 2.81 -0.79
C GLU A 99 -7.72 1.66 -0.21
N GLU A 100 -7.87 0.55 -0.95
CA GLU A 100 -8.61 -0.63 -0.46
C GLU A 100 -7.98 -1.21 0.82
N ILE A 101 -6.65 -1.33 0.88
CA ILE A 101 -5.94 -1.80 2.08
C ILE A 101 -6.24 -0.86 3.27
N PHE A 102 -6.15 0.45 3.08
CA PHE A 102 -6.44 1.43 4.12
C PHE A 102 -7.91 1.42 4.53
N GLU A 103 -8.86 1.24 3.62
CA GLU A 103 -10.28 1.10 3.93
C GLU A 103 -10.56 -0.15 4.77
N VAL A 104 -9.93 -1.29 4.44
CA VAL A 104 -10.01 -2.51 5.26
C VAL A 104 -9.46 -2.25 6.65
N ILE A 105 -8.30 -1.60 6.77
CA ILE A 105 -7.72 -1.26 8.06
C ILE A 105 -8.62 -0.31 8.85
N LYS A 106 -9.12 0.76 8.22
CA LYS A 106 -10.03 1.74 8.83
C LYS A 106 -11.30 1.07 9.34
N SER A 107 -11.88 0.16 8.57
CA SER A 107 -13.04 -0.64 8.98
C SER A 107 -12.72 -1.48 10.22
N GLU A 108 -11.54 -2.09 10.29
CA GLU A 108 -11.15 -2.89 11.45
C GLU A 108 -10.84 -2.06 12.70
N VAL A 109 -10.15 -0.93 12.54
CA VAL A 109 -9.87 0.00 13.64
C VAL A 109 -11.18 0.64 14.15
N GLY A 110 -12.12 0.95 13.25
CA GLY A 110 -13.43 1.52 13.57
C GLY A 110 -14.27 0.67 14.52
N LYS A 111 -14.16 -0.66 14.43
CA LYS A 111 -14.88 -1.61 15.31
C LYS A 111 -14.42 -1.56 16.77
N ILE A 112 -13.24 -1.01 17.06
CA ILE A 112 -12.60 -1.06 18.38
C ILE A 112 -12.83 0.22 19.21
N SER A 113 -13.27 1.33 18.58
CA SER A 113 -13.44 2.70 19.12
C SER A 113 -12.29 3.67 18.79
N LEU A 114 -12.40 4.28 17.62
CA LEU A 114 -11.53 5.34 17.07
C LEU A 114 -11.46 6.60 17.95
N GLU A 115 -12.46 6.85 18.80
CA GLU A 115 -12.53 8.04 19.67
C GLU A 115 -11.33 8.17 20.62
N SER A 116 -10.59 7.08 20.82
CA SER A 116 -9.41 7.00 21.67
C SER A 116 -8.07 7.28 20.95
N ILE A 117 -8.04 7.33 19.61
CA ILE A 117 -6.81 7.43 18.80
C ILE A 117 -6.48 8.90 18.50
N ARG A 118 -6.31 9.71 19.55
CA ARG A 118 -6.04 11.16 19.40
C ARG A 118 -4.62 11.50 18.96
N ALA A 119 -3.68 10.57 19.05
CA ALA A 119 -2.30 10.76 18.59
C ALA A 119 -2.10 10.35 17.12
N GLY A 120 -3.15 9.83 16.47
CA GLY A 120 -3.12 9.44 15.06
C GLY A 120 -2.64 8.01 14.80
N VAL A 121 -2.29 7.79 13.53
CA VAL A 121 -1.89 6.51 12.96
C VAL A 121 -0.40 6.54 12.66
N ILE A 122 0.31 5.46 12.97
CA ILE A 122 1.72 5.24 12.64
C ILE A 122 1.78 4.09 11.65
N LEU A 123 2.33 4.36 10.46
CA LEU A 123 2.60 3.34 9.45
C LEU A 123 4.02 2.80 9.60
N THR A 124 4.18 1.49 9.50
CA THR A 124 5.46 0.79 9.46
C THR A 124 5.34 -0.44 8.56
N GLY A 125 6.45 -1.14 8.33
CA GLY A 125 6.48 -2.33 7.50
C GLY A 125 7.06 -2.07 6.11
N GLY A 126 7.30 -3.16 5.38
CA GLY A 126 7.92 -3.10 4.06
C GLY A 126 7.04 -2.40 3.02
N ALA A 127 5.73 -2.65 3.07
CA ALA A 127 4.78 -2.07 2.13
C ALA A 127 4.45 -0.60 2.45
N SER A 128 4.66 -0.14 3.69
CA SER A 128 4.49 1.29 4.01
C SER A 128 5.54 2.21 3.38
N LYS A 129 6.51 1.69 2.64
CA LYS A 129 7.54 2.46 1.92
C LYS A 129 7.08 3.04 0.58
N LEU A 130 5.82 2.86 0.20
CA LEU A 130 5.26 3.49 -0.99
C LEU A 130 5.45 5.02 -0.93
N ASP A 131 5.98 5.61 -2.01
CA ASP A 131 6.04 7.07 -2.14
C ASP A 131 4.63 7.64 -2.27
N GLY A 132 4.21 8.44 -1.28
CA GLY A 132 2.85 8.95 -1.16
C GLY A 132 1.94 8.18 -0.18
N ALA A 133 2.45 7.15 0.51
CA ALA A 133 1.66 6.36 1.45
C ALA A 133 1.04 7.19 2.59
N VAL A 134 1.75 8.20 3.08
CA VAL A 134 1.29 9.05 4.19
C VAL A 134 0.12 9.92 3.74
N GLU A 135 0.27 10.61 2.62
CA GLU A 135 -0.78 11.47 2.06
C GLU A 135 -2.04 10.67 1.70
N LEU A 136 -1.85 9.46 1.17
CA LEU A 136 -2.97 8.57 0.87
C LEU A 136 -3.67 8.09 2.15
N ALA A 137 -2.90 7.73 3.19
CA ALA A 137 -3.48 7.37 4.47
C ALA A 137 -4.23 8.54 5.11
N GLU A 138 -3.70 9.77 5.06
CA GLU A 138 -4.38 10.97 5.54
C GLU A 138 -5.71 11.25 4.81
N ALA A 139 -5.80 10.90 3.52
CA ALA A 139 -7.06 11.02 2.76
C ALA A 139 -8.10 9.97 3.18
N VAL A 140 -7.66 8.79 3.62
CA VAL A 140 -8.54 7.68 4.00
C VAL A 140 -8.98 7.74 5.47
N PHE A 141 -8.08 8.01 6.43
CA PHE A 141 -8.37 7.95 7.86
C PHE A 141 -9.14 9.18 8.36
#